data_AF-A0A172WC56-F1
#
_entry.id   AF-A0A172WC56-F1
#
_cell.length_a   1.000
_cell.length_b   1.000
_cell.length_c   1.000
_cell.angle_alpha   90.00
_cell.angle_beta   90.00
_cell.angle_gamma   90.00
#
_symmetry.space_group_name_H-M   'P 1'
#
loop_
_entity.id
_entity.type
_entity.pdbx_description
1 polymer ?
#
loop_
_entity_poly.entity_id
_entity_poly.type
_entity_poly.pdbx_seq_one_letter_code
_entity_poly.pdbx_strand_id
1 'polypeptide(L)'
;MIVDVQAKDCKRESNTFPGICLTKPPCRKACISEKFTDGHCSKILRRCLCTKPCVFDEKMIKTGAETLAEEAKTLAAALLEEEIMDN
;
A
#
# COMPACT_ATOMS: atom_id res chain seq x y z
N MET A 1 -25.55 -7.71 7.65
CA MET A 1 -24.11 -7.94 7.89
C MET A 1 -23.40 -6.64 7.58
N ILE A 2 -22.73 -6.04 8.56
CA ILE A 2 -21.93 -4.82 8.34
C ILE A 2 -20.56 -5.31 7.87
N VAL A 3 -20.12 -4.86 6.69
CA VAL A 3 -18.78 -5.15 6.18
C VAL A 3 -17.87 -4.02 6.68
N ASP A 4 -17.04 -4.30 7.67
CA ASP A 4 -16.03 -3.35 8.13
C ASP A 4 -14.91 -3.23 7.08
N VAL A 5 -14.78 -2.05 6.47
CA VAL A 5 -13.58 -1.68 5.72
C VAL A 5 -12.50 -1.30 6.74
N GLN A 6 -11.57 -2.22 6.99
CA GLN A 6 -10.35 -1.88 7.71
C GLN A 6 -9.41 -1.11 6.78
N ALA A 7 -9.02 0.09 7.21
CA ALA A 7 -7.98 0.84 6.51
C ALA A 7 -6.70 -0.01 6.44
N LYS A 8 -6.17 -0.19 5.23
CA LYS A 8 -4.91 -0.91 5.05
C LYS A 8 -3.77 -0.06 5.58
N ASP A 9 -2.94 -0.62 6.46
CA ASP A 9 -1.75 0.05 6.94
C ASP A 9 -0.61 -0.08 5.92
N CYS A 10 -0.04 1.06 5.56
CA CYS A 10 1.18 1.18 4.79
C CYS A 10 2.37 0.99 5.73
N LYS A 11 3.30 0.11 5.34
CA LYS A 11 4.46 -0.27 6.17
C LYS A 11 5.76 0.13 5.48
N ARG A 12 6.73 0.62 6.24
CA ARG A 12 8.08 0.94 5.77
C ARG A 12 9.10 0.65 6.87
N GLU A 13 10.29 0.19 6.52
CA GLU A 13 11.40 0.13 7.47
C GLU A 13 11.83 1.54 7.90
N SER A 14 12.10 1.71 9.19
CA SER A 14 12.59 2.96 9.78
C SER A 14 13.98 3.31 9.24
N ASN A 15 14.20 4.56 8.86
CA ASN A 15 15.51 5.06 8.42
C ASN A 15 16.37 5.55 9.60
N THR A 16 15.72 5.84 10.73
CA THR A 16 16.36 6.46 11.90
C THR A 16 16.57 5.49 13.06
N PHE A 17 15.88 4.34 13.07
CA PHE A 17 16.02 3.35 14.14
C PHE A 17 17.37 2.62 14.05
N PRO A 18 18.19 2.67 15.12
CA PRO A 18 19.49 2.01 15.09
C PRO A 18 19.39 0.52 15.47
N GLY A 19 20.11 -0.32 14.71
CA GLY A 19 20.38 -1.71 15.10
C GLY A 19 19.17 -2.63 15.20
N ILE A 20 19.24 -3.59 16.13
CA ILE A 20 18.27 -4.68 16.28
C ILE A 20 17.06 -4.20 17.10
N CYS A 21 15.87 -4.36 16.51
CA CYS A 21 14.60 -4.06 17.15
C CYS A 21 14.11 -5.24 18.00
N LEU A 22 14.12 -5.07 19.32
CA LEU A 22 13.62 -6.06 20.28
C LEU A 22 12.29 -5.67 20.91
N THR A 23 12.09 -4.37 21.17
CA THR A 23 10.91 -3.85 21.86
C THR A 23 10.22 -2.75 21.07
N LYS A 24 8.89 -2.68 21.18
CA LYS A 24 8.04 -1.72 20.45
C LYS A 24 8.33 -0.24 20.78
N PRO A 25 8.46 0.19 22.05
CA PRO A 25 8.46 1.63 22.37
C PRO A 25 9.57 2.46 21.70
N PRO A 26 10.85 2.01 21.66
CA PRO A 26 11.91 2.73 20.96
C PRO A 26 11.66 2.83 19.45
N CYS A 27 11.19 1.73 18.84
CA CYS A 27 10.84 1.69 17.42
C CYS A 27 9.67 2.64 17.09
N ARG A 28 8.60 2.62 17.88
CA ARG A 28 7.47 3.54 17.73
C ARG A 28 7.92 5.00 17.80
N LYS A 29 8.82 5.34 18.74
CA LYS A 29 9.34 6.71 18.87
C LYS A 29 10.10 7.16 17.61
N ALA A 30 10.95 6.30 17.05
CA ALA A 30 11.63 6.58 15.78
C ALA A 30 10.62 6.78 14.63
N CYS A 31 9.63 5.91 14.51
CA CYS A 31 8.60 6.00 13.48
C CYS A 31 7.75 7.27 13.57
N ILE A 32 7.40 7.73 14.77
CA ILE A 32 6.69 9.00 14.97
C ILE A 32 7.54 10.18 14.46
N SER A 33 8.86 10.15 14.69
CA SER A 33 9.78 11.17 14.16
C SER A 33 9.83 11.17 12.63
N GLU A 34 9.63 9.99 12.01
CA GLU A 34 9.55 9.78 10.57
C GLU A 34 8.15 10.03 9.96
N LYS A 35 7.23 10.63 10.71
CA LYS A 35 5.85 10.95 10.28
C LYS A 35 4.95 9.71 10.06
N PHE A 36 5.23 8.62 10.75
CA PHE A 36 4.32 7.47 10.87
C PHE A 36 3.52 7.54 12.17
N THR A 37 2.41 6.81 12.25
CA THR A 37 1.51 6.84 13.42
C THR A 37 1.84 5.74 14.44
N ASP A 38 2.49 4.66 14.01
CA ASP A 38 2.95 3.58 14.88
C ASP A 38 4.24 2.91 14.34
N GLY A 39 4.80 1.98 15.11
CA GLY A 39 5.92 1.15 14.68
C GLY A 39 6.05 -0.12 15.52
N HIS A 40 6.60 -1.20 14.95
CA HIS A 40 6.82 -2.47 15.63
C HIS A 40 8.07 -3.20 15.11
N CYS A 41 8.61 -4.13 15.90
CA CYS A 41 9.74 -4.95 15.48
C CYS A 41 9.27 -6.12 14.60
N SER A 42 9.90 -6.31 13.45
CA SER A 42 9.68 -7.49 12.62
C SER A 42 10.23 -8.74 13.32
N LYS A 43 9.62 -9.91 13.06
CA LYS A 43 9.91 -11.13 13.83
C LYS A 43 11.30 -11.71 13.51
N ILE A 44 11.59 -11.89 12.22
CA ILE A 44 12.79 -12.62 11.76
C ILE A 44 14.00 -11.69 11.70
N LEU A 45 13.91 -10.62 10.90
CA LEU A 45 15.04 -9.70 10.68
C LEU A 45 15.22 -8.68 11.80
N ARG A 46 14.30 -8.62 12.77
CA ARG A 46 14.33 -7.66 13.89
C ARG A 46 14.53 -6.22 13.42
N ARG A 47 13.92 -5.86 12.28
CA ARG A 47 13.90 -4.51 11.73
C ARG A 47 12.77 -3.72 12.37
N CYS A 48 12.94 -2.42 12.57
CA CYS A 48 11.84 -1.55 12.99
C CYS A 48 10.97 -1.22 11.77
N LEU A 49 9.70 -1.65 11.80
CA LEU A 49 8.71 -1.37 10.76
C LEU A 49 7.74 -0.30 11.23
N CYS A 50 7.78 0.85 10.58
CA CYS A 50 6.85 1.95 10.77
C CYS A 50 5.56 1.72 10.00
N THR A 51 4.44 2.08 10.61
CA THR A 51 3.10 1.90 10.04
C THR A 51 2.28 3.17 10.13
N LYS A 52 1.52 3.44 9.08
CA LYS A 52 0.50 4.49 9.04
C LYS A 52 -0.66 4.06 8.15
N PRO A 53 -1.87 4.58 8.35
CA PRO A 53 -2.95 4.36 7.39
C PRO A 53 -2.48 4.73 5.98
N CYS A 54 -2.71 3.85 5.01
CA CYS A 54 -2.53 4.22 3.62
C CYS A 54 -3.56 5.31 3.30
N VAL A 55 -3.08 6.48 2.89
CA VAL A 55 -3.95 7.51 2.32
C VAL A 55 -4.02 7.20 0.85
N PHE A 56 -5.18 6.73 0.39
CA PHE A 56 -5.49 6.75 -1.03
C PHE A 56 -5.90 8.18 -1.34
N ASP A 57 -4.90 9.04 -1.53
CA ASP A 57 -5.17 10.44 -1.87
C ASP A 57 -5.95 10.51 -3.18
N GLU A 58 -6.71 11.59 -3.37
CA GLU A 58 -7.55 11.83 -4.56
C GLU A 58 -6.78 11.63 -5.87
N LYS A 59 -5.47 11.93 -5.85
CA LYS A 59 -4.53 11.65 -6.95
C LYS A 59 -4.36 10.16 -7.23
N MET A 60 -4.20 9.32 -6.22
CA MET A 60 -4.12 7.86 -6.40
C MET A 60 -5.44 7.28 -6.90
N ILE A 61 -6.58 7.79 -6.44
CA ILE A 61 -7.90 7.36 -6.92
C ILE A 61 -8.09 7.75 -8.39
N LYS A 62 -7.76 8.99 -8.74
CA LYS A 62 -7.83 9.49 -10.12
C LYS A 62 -6.92 8.70 -11.04
N THR A 63 -5.65 8.54 -10.69
CA THR A 63 -4.71 7.75 -11.50
C THR A 63 -5.17 6.30 -11.62
N GLY A 64 -5.69 5.69 -10.54
CA GLY A 64 -6.26 4.34 -10.58
C GLY A 64 -7.47 4.22 -11.51
N ALA A 65 -8.36 5.21 -11.50
CA ALA A 65 -9.52 5.26 -12.41
C ALA A 65 -9.11 5.44 -13.87
N GLU A 66 -8.11 6.29 -14.13
CA GLU A 66 -7.53 6.49 -15.46
C GLU A 66 -6.87 5.21 -15.99
N THR A 67 -6.08 4.51 -15.16
CA THR A 67 -5.44 3.25 -15.56
C THR A 67 -6.48 2.16 -15.86
N LEU A 68 -7.52 2.04 -15.04
CA LEU A 68 -8.60 1.07 -15.25
C LEU A 68 -9.41 1.37 -16.52
N ALA A 69 -9.66 2.65 -16.80
CA ALA A 69 -10.35 3.06 -18.03
C ALA A 69 -9.53 2.72 -19.27
N GLU A 70 -8.21 2.84 -19.20
CA GLU A 70 -7.34 2.47 -20.32
C GLU A 70 -7.28 0.97 -20.53
N GLU A 71 -7.10 0.19 -19.44
CA GLU A 71 -7.15 -1.27 -19.49
C GLU A 71 -8.47 -1.79 -20.08
N ALA A 72 -9.60 -1.20 -19.70
CA ALA A 72 -10.91 -1.55 -20.24
C ALA A 72 -11.02 -1.30 -21.75
N LYS A 73 -10.44 -0.20 -22.28
CA LYS A 73 -10.40 0.06 -23.72
C LYS A 73 -9.53 -0.97 -24.45
N THR A 74 -8.38 -1.32 -23.89
CA THR A 74 -7.50 -2.34 -24.48
C THR A 74 -8.20 -3.69 -24.56
N LEU A 75 -8.91 -4.10 -23.50
CA LEU A 75 -9.73 -5.30 -23.52
C LEU A 75 -10.86 -5.22 -24.56
N ALA A 76 -11.56 -4.09 -24.65
CA ALA A 76 -12.62 -3.92 -25.64
C ALA A 76 -12.10 -4.02 -27.08
N ALA A 77 -10.93 -3.46 -27.37
CA ALA A 77 -10.29 -3.58 -28.68
C ALA A 77 -9.89 -5.03 -28.99
N ALA A 78 -9.32 -5.75 -28.02
CA ALA A 78 -8.96 -7.16 -28.20
C ALA A 78 -10.18 -8.05 -28.49
N LEU A 79 -11.31 -7.84 -27.81
CA LEU A 79 -12.55 -8.58 -28.05
C LEU A 79 -13.16 -8.30 -29.43
N LEU A 80 -13.05 -7.06 -29.91
CA LEU A 80 -13.50 -6.70 -31.26
C LEU A 80 -12.64 -7.38 -32.34
N GLU A 81 -11.34 -7.50 -32.14
CA GLU A 81 -10.47 -8.22 -33.09
C GLU A 81 -10.80 -9.72 -33.16
N GLU A 82 -11.17 -10.36 -32.04
CA GLU A 82 -11.64 -11.75 -32.04
C GLU A 82 -12.97 -11.91 -32.83
N GLU A 83 -13.95 -11.01 -32.66
CA GLU A 83 -15.21 -11.06 -33.42
C GLU A 83 -15.03 -10.88 -34.94
N ILE A 84 -14.03 -10.10 -35.37
CA ILE A 84 -13.79 -9.83 -36.81
C ILE A 84 -13.07 -11.01 -37.49
N MET A 85 -12.38 -11.89 -36.76
CA MET A 85 -11.68 -13.05 -37.32
C MET A 85 -12.57 -14.30 -37.52
N ASP A 86 -13.79 -14.31 -36.97
CA ASP A 86 -14.73 -15.44 -37.04
C ASP A 86 -15.78 -15.33 -38.18
N ASN A 87 -15.70 -14.32 -39.05
CA ASN A 87 -16.61 -14.10 -40.19
C ASN A 87 -15.89 -14.07 -41.55
#